data_AF-A0A319CY69-F1
#
_entry.id   AF-A0A319CY69-F1
#
_cell.length_a   1.000
_cell.length_b   1.000
_cell.length_c   1.000
_cell.angle_alpha   90.00
_cell.angle_beta   90.00
_cell.angle_gamma   90.00
#
_symmetry.space_group_name_H-M   'P 1'
#
loop_
_entity.id
_entity.type
_entity.pdbx_description
1 polymer ?
#
loop_
_entity_poly.entity_id
_entity_poly.type
_entity_poly.pdbx_seq_one_letter_code
_entity_poly.pdbx_strand_id
1 'polypeptide(L)'
;MASANETPGYIPVSEWPNLDALAVGFNEHLMAESRKLTGKSLTLFLNDANLIRIAHCFLDNDTLEWEVQRDKQTGTAKYKAFEVRPDTFFVDFYKPDYQEQVSLVMNLRTGQAIVGVSGFHIKDGQKRTWTRFLNASIGGRNDVVPFAPTTDLIGKHILYRYTPRDAYEHIYLNQGTLTWHCLSGTEKGLADTEPCRMLKLDEKLYLLFWSEKIMPVESIVVVDLHQMRSTGRFFCWDPKPAKLVQMLFGSYATILAQTDAAETLALRGSHICSWYPRKGILDSQGSEMSMQHLVMSSRNCMPD
;
A
#
# COMPACT_ATOMS: atom_id res chain seq x y z
N MET A 1 14.27 18.41 -23.70
CA MET A 1 13.48 17.47 -22.88
C MET A 1 14.22 16.14 -22.92
N ALA A 2 14.66 15.60 -21.79
CA ALA A 2 15.15 14.22 -21.77
C ALA A 2 14.02 13.32 -22.28
N SER A 3 14.32 12.44 -23.23
CA SER A 3 13.29 11.58 -23.82
C SER A 3 12.70 10.69 -22.73
N ALA A 4 11.39 10.42 -22.78
CA ALA A 4 10.74 9.51 -21.84
C ALA A 4 11.32 8.08 -21.86
N ASN A 5 12.19 7.78 -22.83
CA ASN A 5 12.83 6.48 -23.03
C ASN A 5 14.27 6.41 -22.47
N GLU A 6 14.81 7.49 -21.91
CA GLU A 6 16.09 7.45 -21.19
C GLU A 6 15.83 7.12 -19.70
N THR A 7 15.54 5.85 -19.45
CA THR A 7 15.60 5.25 -18.12
C THR A 7 16.97 4.60 -17.92
N PRO A 8 17.59 4.72 -16.74
CA PRO A 8 18.80 3.97 -16.46
C PRO A 8 18.51 2.45 -16.57
N GLY A 9 19.55 1.65 -16.80
CA GLY A 9 19.46 0.21 -16.70
C GLY A 9 19.27 -0.26 -15.26
N TYR A 10 19.57 -1.53 -14.98
CA TYR A 10 19.57 -2.04 -13.60
C TYR A 10 20.56 -1.26 -12.72
N ILE A 11 20.07 -0.72 -11.59
CA ILE A 11 20.89 -0.04 -10.58
C ILE A 11 21.06 -0.98 -9.38
N PRO A 12 22.29 -1.41 -9.05
CA PRO A 12 22.55 -2.25 -7.88
C PRO A 12 22.13 -1.56 -6.58
N VAL A 13 21.66 -2.34 -5.59
CA VAL A 13 21.26 -1.84 -4.25
C VAL A 13 22.37 -1.00 -3.58
N SER A 14 23.64 -1.31 -3.84
CA SER A 14 24.78 -0.56 -3.31
C SER A 14 24.87 0.89 -3.81
N GLU A 15 24.15 1.22 -4.88
CA GLU A 15 24.12 2.55 -5.52
C GLU A 15 22.80 3.29 -5.25
N TRP A 16 21.88 2.73 -4.46
CA TRP A 16 20.63 3.39 -4.11
C TRP A 16 20.89 4.63 -3.24
N PRO A 17 20.13 5.73 -3.44
CA PRO A 17 20.32 6.97 -2.69
C PRO A 17 19.87 6.81 -1.23
N ASN A 18 20.29 7.78 -0.40
CA ASN A 18 19.86 7.85 1.00
C ASN A 18 18.42 8.39 1.11
N LEU A 19 17.67 7.88 2.10
CA LEU A 19 16.25 8.23 2.30
C LEU A 19 16.03 9.71 2.63
N ASP A 20 16.99 10.35 3.29
CA ASP A 20 16.87 11.78 3.60
C ASP A 20 16.77 12.66 2.35
N ALA A 21 17.42 12.26 1.25
CA ALA A 21 17.36 12.99 -0.01
C ALA A 21 15.98 12.88 -0.68
N LEU A 22 15.16 11.92 -0.27
CA LEU A 22 13.80 11.71 -0.75
C LEU A 22 12.81 12.66 -0.05
N ALA A 23 13.11 13.11 1.17
CA ALA A 23 12.15 13.82 2.01
C ALA A 23 11.80 15.25 1.57
N VAL A 24 12.54 15.80 0.61
CA VAL A 24 12.45 17.23 0.25
C VAL A 24 11.26 17.49 -0.67
N GLY A 25 10.25 18.20 -0.17
CA GLY A 25 9.13 18.73 -0.97
C GLY A 25 7.94 17.79 -1.13
N PHE A 26 7.98 16.57 -0.58
CA PHE A 26 6.89 15.59 -0.66
C PHE A 26 5.58 16.02 0.01
N ASN A 27 5.60 17.13 0.77
CA ASN A 27 4.43 17.76 1.35
C ASN A 27 3.69 18.71 0.40
N GLU A 28 4.15 18.94 -0.84
CA GLU A 28 3.54 19.90 -1.77
C GLU A 28 2.08 19.59 -2.10
N HIS A 29 1.72 18.31 -2.24
CA HIS A 29 0.36 17.88 -2.55
C HIS A 29 -0.40 17.31 -1.34
N LEU A 30 0.07 17.62 -0.13
CA LEU A 30 -0.66 17.29 1.09
C LEU A 30 -2.08 17.85 1.05
N MET A 31 -3.02 17.15 1.66
CA MET A 31 -4.34 17.71 1.94
C MET A 31 -4.22 18.86 2.94
N ALA A 32 -5.18 19.78 2.91
CA ALA A 32 -5.31 20.75 3.98
C ALA A 32 -5.54 20.02 5.33
N GLU A 33 -4.83 20.46 6.36
CA GLU A 33 -4.99 19.92 7.70
C GLU A 33 -6.39 20.20 8.24
N SER A 34 -7.02 19.18 8.83
CA SER A 34 -8.34 19.30 9.43
C SER A 34 -8.24 19.70 10.90
N ARG A 35 -8.96 20.76 11.26
CA ARG A 35 -9.12 21.22 12.66
C ARG A 35 -10.36 20.64 13.33
N LYS A 36 -11.10 19.75 12.66
CA LYS A 36 -12.36 19.20 13.17
C LYS A 36 -12.19 18.30 14.39
N LEU A 37 -10.97 17.86 14.70
CA LEU A 37 -10.69 17.07 15.90
C LEU A 37 -10.37 17.93 17.13
N THR A 38 -10.05 19.21 16.96
CA THR A 38 -9.71 20.12 18.07
C THR A 38 -10.83 20.17 19.12
N GLY A 39 -10.43 20.03 20.39
CA GLY A 39 -11.31 19.97 21.56
C GLY A 39 -12.04 18.64 21.74
N LYS A 40 -11.83 17.64 20.88
CA LYS A 40 -12.46 16.32 21.03
C LYS A 40 -11.60 15.39 21.89
N SER A 41 -12.28 14.55 22.65
CA SER A 41 -11.69 13.40 23.33
C SER A 41 -12.24 12.12 22.71
N LEU A 42 -11.36 11.28 22.15
CA LEU A 42 -11.71 10.02 21.53
C LEU A 42 -11.04 8.87 22.28
N THR A 43 -11.82 7.89 22.72
CA THR A 43 -11.27 6.65 23.28
C THR A 43 -11.38 5.55 22.24
N LEU A 44 -10.23 4.98 21.86
CA LEU A 44 -10.15 3.81 21.00
C LEU A 44 -10.13 2.55 21.86
N PHE A 45 -11.05 1.65 21.60
CA PHE A 45 -11.15 0.33 22.22
C PHE A 45 -10.54 -0.65 21.26
N LEU A 46 -9.38 -1.21 21.61
CA LEU A 46 -8.67 -2.14 20.75
C LEU A 46 -9.39 -3.49 20.75
N ASN A 47 -9.57 -4.06 19.56
CA ASN A 47 -10.14 -5.39 19.37
C ASN A 47 -9.05 -6.46 19.60
N ASP A 48 -8.43 -6.42 20.78
CA ASP A 48 -7.41 -7.37 21.21
C ASP A 48 -7.88 -8.18 22.43
N ALA A 49 -7.16 -9.26 22.74
CA ALA A 49 -7.48 -10.12 23.88
C ALA A 49 -7.34 -9.39 25.23
N ASN A 50 -6.66 -8.24 25.24
CA ASN A 50 -6.30 -7.49 26.44
C ASN A 50 -7.27 -6.34 26.73
N LEU A 51 -8.26 -6.12 25.86
CA LEU A 51 -9.25 -5.05 25.91
C LEU A 51 -8.62 -3.68 26.17
N ILE A 52 -7.48 -3.42 25.52
CA ILE A 52 -6.72 -2.18 25.72
C ILE A 52 -7.56 -0.99 25.26
N ARG A 53 -7.51 0.09 26.04
CA ARG A 53 -8.17 1.37 25.75
C ARG A 53 -7.14 2.47 25.67
N ILE A 54 -7.21 3.26 24.61
CA ILE A 54 -6.31 4.39 24.38
C ILE A 54 -7.14 5.66 24.23
N ALA A 55 -7.05 6.54 25.21
CA ALA A 55 -7.65 7.87 25.14
C ALA A 55 -6.74 8.80 24.33
N HIS A 56 -7.34 9.61 23.47
CA HIS A 56 -6.70 10.68 22.71
C HIS A 56 -7.49 11.97 22.93
N CYS A 57 -6.87 12.97 23.55
CA CYS A 57 -7.44 14.29 23.79
C CYS A 57 -6.76 15.29 22.87
N PHE A 58 -7.47 15.74 21.84
CA PHE A 58 -6.96 16.70 20.85
C PHE A 58 -7.11 18.11 21.43
N LEU A 59 -6.08 18.60 22.13
CA LEU A 59 -6.15 19.85 22.89
C LEU A 59 -6.37 21.06 21.98
N ASP A 60 -5.61 21.13 20.88
CA ASP A 60 -5.63 22.24 19.93
C ASP A 60 -5.47 21.74 18.47
N ASN A 61 -4.97 22.58 17.58
CA ASN A 61 -4.83 22.27 16.15
C ASN A 61 -3.69 21.29 15.84
N ASP A 62 -2.70 21.15 16.72
CA ASP A 62 -1.52 20.34 16.45
C ASP A 62 -1.00 19.57 17.68
N THR A 63 -1.64 19.68 18.83
CA THR A 63 -1.25 19.01 20.07
C THR A 63 -2.34 18.05 20.54
N LEU A 64 -1.94 16.80 20.80
CA LEU A 64 -2.80 15.82 21.46
C LEU A 64 -2.11 15.27 22.70
N GLU A 65 -2.92 14.92 23.70
CA GLU A 65 -2.54 14.03 24.78
C GLU A 65 -3.06 12.63 24.50
N TRP A 66 -2.30 11.63 24.92
CA TRP A 66 -2.69 10.23 24.80
C TRP A 66 -2.47 9.50 26.11
N GLU A 67 -3.32 8.52 26.40
CA GLU A 67 -3.21 7.65 27.57
C GLU A 67 -3.60 6.22 27.21
N VAL A 68 -2.71 5.27 27.49
CA VAL A 68 -3.00 3.83 27.49
C VAL A 68 -3.49 3.46 28.89
N GLN A 69 -4.81 3.33 29.05
CA GLN A 69 -5.45 3.28 30.38
C GLN A 69 -4.99 2.10 31.25
N ARG A 70 -4.69 0.94 30.63
CA ARG A 70 -4.25 -0.26 31.37
C ARG A 70 -2.88 -0.08 31.99
N ASP A 71 -1.94 0.48 31.22
CA ASP A 71 -0.53 0.56 31.60
C ASP A 71 -0.17 1.92 32.21
N LYS A 72 -1.15 2.84 32.28
CA LYS A 72 -0.98 4.24 32.71
C LYS A 72 0.14 4.97 31.98
N GLN A 73 0.48 4.51 30.77
CA GLN A 73 1.40 5.23 29.89
C GLN A 73 0.65 6.43 29.33
N THR A 74 1.21 7.61 29.52
CA THR A 74 0.64 8.86 29.00
C THR A 74 1.71 9.66 28.28
N GLY A 75 1.28 10.64 27.48
CA GLY A 75 2.18 11.61 26.91
C GLY A 75 1.46 12.65 26.08
N THR A 76 2.22 13.64 25.63
CA THR A 76 1.78 14.68 24.70
C THR A 76 2.57 14.54 23.42
N ALA A 77 1.92 14.74 22.27
CA ALA A 77 2.57 14.69 20.97
C ALA A 77 2.03 15.77 20.04
N LYS A 78 2.90 16.24 19.14
CA LYS A 78 2.45 16.99 17.97
C LYS A 78 1.83 16.04 16.96
N TYR A 79 0.66 16.40 16.43
CA TYR A 79 -0.09 15.60 15.47
C TYR A 79 -0.43 16.38 14.22
N LYS A 80 -0.72 15.64 13.16
CA LYS A 80 -1.36 16.14 11.95
C LYS A 80 -2.61 15.31 11.68
N ALA A 81 -3.69 15.96 11.26
CA ALA A 81 -4.94 15.30 10.93
C ALA A 81 -5.45 15.75 9.56
N PHE A 82 -5.96 14.80 8.80
CA PHE A 82 -6.52 15.01 7.46
C PHE A 82 -7.88 14.35 7.41
N GLU A 83 -8.91 15.12 7.10
CA GLU A 83 -10.23 14.57 6.79
C GLU A 83 -10.21 14.10 5.33
N VAL A 84 -9.81 12.85 5.12
CA VAL A 84 -9.63 12.25 3.80
C VAL A 84 -10.96 12.12 3.04
N ARG A 85 -12.05 11.95 3.79
CA ARG A 85 -13.45 12.03 3.36
C ARG A 85 -14.30 12.50 4.55
N PRO A 86 -15.55 12.99 4.35
CA PRO A 86 -16.41 13.37 5.45
C PRO A 86 -16.43 12.33 6.57
N ASP A 87 -16.17 12.78 7.80
CA ASP A 87 -16.07 11.96 9.02
C ASP A 87 -14.94 10.91 9.04
N THR A 88 -14.14 10.78 7.98
CA THR A 88 -13.02 9.84 7.90
C THR A 88 -11.70 10.59 8.00
N PHE A 89 -10.91 10.24 9.01
CA PHE A 89 -9.68 10.95 9.37
C PHE A 89 -8.47 10.04 9.27
N PHE A 90 -7.40 10.56 8.68
CA PHE A 90 -6.03 10.07 8.87
C PHE A 90 -5.33 11.00 9.87
N VAL A 91 -4.86 10.47 10.98
CA VAL A 91 -4.13 11.19 12.03
C VAL A 91 -2.76 10.56 12.19
N ASP A 92 -1.71 11.35 12.30
CA ASP A 92 -0.34 10.86 12.41
C ASP A 92 0.46 11.68 13.43
N PHE A 93 1.17 11.01 14.33
CA PHE A 93 1.97 11.64 15.39
C PHE A 93 3.09 10.73 15.88
N TYR A 94 4.16 11.34 16.41
CA TYR A 94 5.34 10.64 16.93
C TYR A 94 5.39 10.68 18.46
N LYS A 95 5.76 9.57 19.08
CA LYS A 95 6.01 9.43 20.52
C LYS A 95 7.51 9.32 20.76
N PRO A 96 8.23 10.44 21.04
CA PRO A 96 9.68 10.43 21.11
C PRO A 96 10.23 9.53 22.23
N ASP A 97 9.57 9.49 23.39
CA ASP A 97 9.99 8.67 24.53
C ASP A 97 9.94 7.16 24.25
N TYR A 98 9.16 6.76 23.25
CA TYR A 98 8.96 5.36 22.86
C TYR A 98 9.64 5.04 21.51
N GLN A 99 10.10 6.06 20.78
CA GLN A 99 10.53 5.96 19.38
C GLN A 99 9.48 5.29 18.48
N GLU A 100 8.20 5.64 18.70
CA GLU A 100 7.08 5.06 17.98
C GLU A 100 6.33 6.10 17.15
N GLN A 101 6.08 5.78 15.87
CA GLN A 101 5.15 6.53 15.03
C GLN A 101 3.77 5.90 15.12
N VAL A 102 2.75 6.73 15.40
CA VAL A 102 1.36 6.28 15.47
C VAL A 102 0.56 6.93 14.37
N SER A 103 -0.09 6.10 13.56
CA SER A 103 -1.01 6.51 12.52
C SER A 103 -2.40 5.92 12.80
N LEU A 104 -3.43 6.77 12.83
CA LEU A 104 -4.82 6.38 13.04
C LEU A 104 -5.59 6.61 11.75
N VAL A 105 -6.36 5.62 11.31
CA VAL A 105 -7.44 5.84 10.34
C VAL A 105 -8.77 5.55 11.03
N MET A 106 -9.64 6.56 11.08
CA MET A 106 -10.85 6.55 11.88
C MET A 106 -12.03 7.06 11.07
N ASN A 107 -13.20 6.43 11.20
CA ASN A 107 -14.45 6.95 10.70
C ASN A 107 -15.37 7.27 11.89
N LEU A 108 -15.61 8.56 12.15
CA LEU A 108 -16.39 9.02 13.31
C LEU A 108 -17.87 8.66 13.21
N ARG A 109 -18.39 8.50 11.98
CA ARG A 109 -19.78 8.11 11.73
C ARG A 109 -19.99 6.64 12.06
N THR A 110 -19.20 5.75 11.44
CA THR A 110 -19.32 4.29 11.64
C THR A 110 -18.73 3.82 12.97
N GLY A 111 -17.78 4.58 13.53
CA GLY A 111 -17.05 4.20 14.73
C GLY A 111 -15.86 3.27 14.47
N GLN A 112 -15.60 2.91 13.20
CA GLN A 112 -14.46 2.08 12.82
C GLN A 112 -13.14 2.83 12.99
N ALA A 113 -12.13 2.14 13.52
CA ALA A 113 -10.78 2.66 13.61
C ALA A 113 -9.74 1.56 13.37
N ILE A 114 -8.58 1.96 12.87
CA ILE A 114 -7.39 1.13 12.83
C ILE A 114 -6.18 1.96 13.24
N VAL A 115 -5.35 1.37 14.10
CA VAL A 115 -4.13 1.97 14.66
C VAL A 115 -2.94 1.26 14.06
N GLY A 116 -2.08 1.98 13.35
CA GLY A 116 -0.74 1.54 12.96
C GLY A 116 0.29 2.11 13.93
N VAL A 117 0.98 1.24 14.67
CA VAL A 117 2.14 1.63 15.49
C VAL A 117 3.39 1.13 14.77
N SER A 118 4.30 2.03 14.43
CA SER A 118 5.59 1.70 13.84
C SER A 118 6.73 2.04 14.79
N GLY A 119 7.79 1.24 14.75
CA GLY A 119 8.99 1.46 15.55
C GLY A 119 10.20 0.80 14.92
N PHE A 120 11.26 0.64 15.72
CA PHE A 120 12.50 0.01 15.28
C PHE A 120 12.76 -1.32 15.97
N HIS A 121 13.50 -2.17 15.29
CA HIS A 121 14.07 -3.38 15.86
C HIS A 121 15.42 -3.69 15.22
N ILE A 122 16.22 -4.53 15.84
CA ILE A 122 17.46 -5.05 15.24
C ILE A 122 17.15 -6.39 14.58
N LYS A 123 17.46 -6.50 13.30
CA LYS A 123 17.38 -7.74 12.52
C LYS A 123 18.69 -7.91 11.76
N ASP A 124 19.34 -9.06 11.92
CA ASP A 124 20.61 -9.39 11.27
C ASP A 124 21.69 -8.30 11.45
N GLY A 125 21.76 -7.74 12.67
CA GLY A 125 22.71 -6.67 13.03
C GLY A 125 22.37 -5.29 12.47
N GLN A 126 21.26 -5.13 11.75
CA GLN A 126 20.82 -3.86 11.17
C GLN A 126 19.58 -3.32 11.87
N LYS A 127 19.52 -2.00 12.06
CA LYS A 127 18.32 -1.33 12.55
C LYS A 127 17.29 -1.27 11.41
N ARG A 128 16.17 -1.96 11.61
CA ARG A 128 15.04 -2.05 10.69
C ARG A 128 13.81 -1.41 11.31
N THR A 129 12.85 -1.10 10.47
CA THR A 129 11.52 -0.62 10.86
C THR A 129 10.54 -1.78 10.95
N TRP A 130 9.47 -1.60 11.72
CA TRP A 130 8.34 -2.52 11.77
C TRP A 130 7.05 -1.72 11.94
N THR A 131 5.90 -2.31 11.55
CA THR A 131 4.56 -1.78 11.83
C THR A 131 3.63 -2.87 12.33
N ARG A 132 2.90 -2.60 13.41
CA ARG A 132 1.82 -3.43 13.93
C ARG A 132 0.49 -2.71 13.78
N PHE A 133 -0.51 -3.43 13.27
CA PHE A 133 -1.87 -2.93 13.13
C PHE A 133 -2.79 -3.48 14.21
N LEU A 134 -3.65 -2.61 14.75
CA LEU A 134 -4.66 -2.93 15.74
C LEU A 134 -5.99 -2.39 15.28
N ASN A 135 -6.97 -3.27 15.10
CA ASN A 135 -8.34 -2.86 14.86
C ASN A 135 -8.92 -2.26 16.14
N ALA A 136 -9.75 -1.24 16.01
CA ALA A 136 -10.36 -0.56 17.15
C ALA A 136 -11.76 -0.05 16.84
N SER A 137 -12.53 0.22 17.89
CA SER A 137 -13.79 0.96 17.82
C SER A 137 -13.73 2.24 18.64
N ILE A 138 -14.39 3.29 18.15
CA ILE A 138 -14.48 4.58 18.84
C ILE A 138 -15.60 4.52 19.88
N GLY A 139 -15.29 4.82 21.14
CA GLY A 139 -16.28 4.91 22.20
C GLY A 139 -16.85 3.56 22.68
N GLY A 140 -16.26 2.44 22.28
CA GLY A 140 -16.60 1.11 22.81
C GLY A 140 -17.87 0.52 22.20
N ARG A 141 -18.18 0.90 20.97
CA ARG A 141 -19.29 0.31 20.20
C ARG A 141 -18.96 -1.16 19.89
N ASN A 142 -19.78 -2.08 20.38
CA ASN A 142 -19.56 -3.53 20.28
C ASN A 142 -19.96 -4.12 18.91
N ASP A 143 -20.68 -3.36 18.10
CA ASP A 143 -21.20 -3.75 16.77
C ASP A 143 -20.32 -3.26 15.61
N VAL A 144 -19.18 -2.63 15.92
CA VAL A 144 -18.27 -2.09 14.91
C VAL A 144 -17.42 -3.19 14.29
N VAL A 145 -17.71 -3.51 13.03
CA VAL A 145 -16.91 -4.43 12.22
C VAL A 145 -15.62 -3.74 11.78
N PRO A 146 -14.43 -4.33 11.99
CA PRO A 146 -13.17 -3.77 11.51
C PRO A 146 -13.13 -3.54 10.00
N PHE A 147 -12.25 -2.65 9.54
CA PHE A 147 -11.96 -2.51 8.11
C PHE A 147 -11.47 -3.83 7.54
N ALA A 148 -12.14 -4.32 6.49
CA ALA A 148 -11.86 -5.62 5.91
C ALA A 148 -10.70 -5.55 4.90
N PRO A 149 -9.91 -6.63 4.75
CA PRO A 149 -9.02 -6.79 3.61
C PRO A 149 -9.76 -6.63 2.27
N THR A 150 -9.06 -6.11 1.25
CA THR A 150 -9.66 -5.88 -0.07
C THR A 150 -8.82 -6.45 -1.20
N THR A 151 -9.50 -6.74 -2.31
CA THR A 151 -8.89 -7.10 -3.59
C THR A 151 -9.05 -6.00 -4.65
N ASP A 152 -9.74 -4.91 -4.32
CA ASP A 152 -10.18 -3.89 -5.29
C ASP A 152 -9.01 -3.20 -6.03
N LEU A 153 -7.83 -3.15 -5.39
CA LEU A 153 -6.61 -2.58 -5.98
C LEU A 153 -5.85 -3.56 -6.88
N ILE A 154 -6.03 -4.87 -6.71
CA ILE A 154 -5.30 -5.91 -7.45
C ILE A 154 -5.50 -5.72 -8.95
N GLY A 155 -4.42 -5.85 -9.71
CA GLY A 155 -4.40 -5.69 -11.15
C GLY A 155 -4.38 -4.23 -11.63
N LYS A 156 -4.54 -3.24 -10.75
CA LYS A 156 -4.40 -1.82 -11.11
C LYS A 156 -2.93 -1.44 -11.23
N HIS A 157 -2.65 -0.59 -12.22
CA HIS A 157 -1.40 0.12 -12.40
C HIS A 157 -1.69 1.61 -12.22
N ILE A 158 -1.15 2.21 -11.15
CA ILE A 158 -1.49 3.56 -10.72
C ILE A 158 -0.24 4.40 -10.63
N LEU A 159 -0.27 5.55 -11.29
CA LEU A 159 0.73 6.59 -11.20
C LEU A 159 0.41 7.55 -10.07
N TYR A 160 1.36 7.78 -9.18
CA TYR A 160 1.31 8.75 -8.10
C TYR A 160 2.32 9.87 -8.35
N ARG A 161 1.83 11.10 -8.43
CA ARG A 161 2.66 12.32 -8.54
C ARG A 161 2.70 13.01 -7.20
N TYR A 162 3.85 12.97 -6.53
CA TYR A 162 4.05 13.59 -5.22
C TYR A 162 4.42 15.06 -5.34
N THR A 163 5.21 15.40 -6.37
CA THR A 163 5.60 16.77 -6.75
C THR A 163 5.68 16.86 -8.28
N PRO A 164 5.91 18.05 -8.87
CA PRO A 164 6.24 18.16 -10.30
C PRO A 164 7.51 17.40 -10.72
N ARG A 165 8.39 17.02 -9.78
CA ARG A 165 9.63 16.28 -10.03
C ARG A 165 9.54 14.81 -9.67
N ASP A 166 8.72 14.45 -8.68
CA ASP A 166 8.72 13.14 -8.05
C ASP A 166 7.44 12.36 -8.42
N ALA A 167 7.62 11.27 -9.17
CA ALA A 167 6.52 10.43 -9.64
C ALA A 167 6.89 8.95 -9.59
N TYR A 168 5.97 8.14 -9.04
CA TYR A 168 6.11 6.70 -8.88
C TYR A 168 4.90 6.01 -9.45
N GLU A 169 5.06 4.81 -9.98
CA GLU A 169 3.95 3.93 -10.31
C GLU A 169 3.90 2.73 -9.38
N HIS A 170 2.70 2.34 -8.99
CA HIS A 170 2.45 1.10 -8.24
C HIS A 170 1.65 0.12 -9.11
N ILE A 171 2.04 -1.15 -9.07
CA ILE A 171 1.31 -2.26 -9.66
C ILE A 171 0.93 -3.22 -8.53
N TYR A 172 -0.36 -3.42 -8.31
CA TYR A 172 -0.85 -4.27 -7.21
C TYR A 172 -1.00 -5.70 -7.70
N LEU A 173 -0.11 -6.60 -7.26
CA LEU A 173 -0.01 -7.94 -7.83
C LEU A 173 -1.02 -8.91 -7.20
N ASN A 174 -1.15 -8.89 -5.88
CA ASN A 174 -2.07 -9.73 -5.12
C ASN A 174 -2.34 -9.10 -3.74
N GLN A 175 -3.03 -9.82 -2.85
CA GLN A 175 -3.43 -9.32 -1.52
C GLN A 175 -2.25 -8.92 -0.60
N GLY A 176 -1.04 -9.40 -0.88
CA GLY A 176 0.12 -9.23 0.00
C GLY A 176 1.35 -8.66 -0.66
N THR A 177 1.32 -8.31 -1.96
CA THR A 177 2.48 -7.74 -2.66
C THR A 177 2.09 -6.68 -3.68
N LEU A 178 2.90 -5.62 -3.74
CA LEU A 178 2.86 -4.59 -4.78
C LEU A 178 4.25 -4.36 -5.34
N THR A 179 4.36 -3.96 -6.61
CA THR A 179 5.59 -3.44 -7.20
C THR A 179 5.51 -1.93 -7.27
N TRP A 180 6.58 -1.23 -6.88
CA TRP A 180 6.74 0.20 -7.09
C TRP A 180 7.87 0.45 -8.09
N HIS A 181 7.79 1.55 -8.84
CA HIS A 181 8.85 2.02 -9.73
C HIS A 181 8.88 3.54 -9.76
N CYS A 182 10.05 4.13 -9.52
CA CYS A 182 10.26 5.57 -9.57
C CYS A 182 10.52 6.04 -11.00
N LEU A 183 9.56 6.76 -11.58
CA LEU A 183 9.63 7.27 -12.96
C LEU A 183 10.43 8.58 -13.06
N SER A 184 10.38 9.38 -11.99
CA SER A 184 11.14 10.63 -11.88
C SER A 184 11.34 10.99 -10.41
N GLY A 185 12.44 11.67 -10.10
CA GLY A 185 12.82 12.06 -8.74
C GLY A 185 14.18 11.52 -8.34
N THR A 186 14.48 11.59 -7.04
CA THR A 186 15.76 11.12 -6.47
C THR A 186 16.04 9.65 -6.77
N GLU A 187 15.01 8.82 -6.82
CA GLU A 187 15.12 7.37 -7.04
C GLU A 187 14.87 6.95 -8.50
N LYS A 188 14.95 7.87 -9.48
CA LYS A 188 14.58 7.58 -10.87
C LYS A 188 15.20 6.27 -11.39
N GLY A 189 14.34 5.35 -11.82
CA GLY A 189 14.70 4.04 -12.37
C GLY A 189 14.80 2.91 -11.34
N LEU A 190 14.67 3.21 -10.04
CA LEU A 190 14.59 2.18 -9.00
C LEU A 190 13.19 1.56 -8.94
N ALA A 191 13.15 0.27 -8.63
CA ALA A 191 11.93 -0.50 -8.47
C ALA A 191 12.18 -1.72 -7.58
N ASP A 192 11.17 -2.13 -6.79
CA ASP A 192 11.13 -3.41 -6.08
C ASP A 192 9.66 -3.84 -5.86
N THR A 193 9.48 -5.09 -5.43
CA THR A 193 8.19 -5.68 -5.04
C THR A 193 8.15 -5.94 -3.55
N GLU A 194 7.23 -5.29 -2.85
CA GLU A 194 7.21 -5.24 -1.39
C GLU A 194 6.01 -5.96 -0.78
N PRO A 195 6.17 -6.54 0.43
CA PRO A 195 5.03 -6.99 1.21
C PRO A 195 4.11 -5.81 1.51
N CYS A 196 2.82 -6.00 1.27
CA CYS A 196 1.82 -4.96 1.47
C CYS A 196 0.58 -5.47 2.22
N ARG A 197 -0.24 -4.52 2.67
CA ARG A 197 -1.57 -4.77 3.22
C ARG A 197 -2.54 -3.74 2.66
N MET A 198 -3.71 -4.21 2.25
CA MET A 198 -4.76 -3.36 1.68
C MET A 198 -6.07 -3.59 2.44
N LEU A 199 -6.67 -2.51 2.95
CA LEU A 199 -7.98 -2.56 3.62
C LEU A 199 -8.96 -1.63 2.92
N LYS A 200 -10.24 -2.04 2.86
CA LYS A 200 -11.33 -1.19 2.38
C LYS A 200 -11.82 -0.30 3.52
N LEU A 201 -11.64 1.01 3.35
CA LEU A 201 -12.15 2.02 4.28
C LEU A 201 -13.56 2.46 3.91
N ASP A 202 -13.80 2.61 2.61
CA ASP A 202 -15.09 2.93 1.99
C ASP A 202 -15.03 2.59 0.50
N GLU A 203 -16.08 2.85 -0.26
CA GLU A 203 -16.10 2.66 -1.70
C GLU A 203 -15.04 3.54 -2.40
N LYS A 204 -14.10 2.90 -3.12
CA LYS A 204 -12.93 3.56 -3.72
C LYS A 204 -12.02 4.29 -2.72
N LEU A 205 -12.09 3.96 -1.43
CA LEU A 205 -11.21 4.49 -0.38
C LEU A 205 -10.52 3.35 0.34
N TYR A 206 -9.20 3.37 0.36
CA TYR A 206 -8.40 2.26 0.82
C TYR A 206 -7.31 2.71 1.77
N LEU A 207 -6.97 1.87 2.74
CA LEU A 207 -5.70 1.95 3.45
C LEU A 207 -4.73 1.01 2.74
N LEU A 208 -3.62 1.57 2.26
CA LEU A 208 -2.48 0.84 1.75
C LEU A 208 -1.35 0.95 2.76
N PHE A 209 -0.73 -0.18 3.06
CA PHE A 209 0.51 -0.26 3.81
C PHE A 209 1.53 -1.08 3.03
N TRP A 210 2.80 -0.69 3.08
CA TRP A 210 3.91 -1.54 2.67
C TRP A 210 5.12 -1.39 3.58
N SER A 211 5.95 -2.42 3.58
CA SER A 211 7.22 -2.48 4.30
C SER A 211 8.30 -2.84 3.29
N GLU A 212 9.31 -1.99 3.13
CA GLU A 212 10.37 -2.25 2.17
C GLU A 212 11.37 -3.28 2.70
N LYS A 213 11.76 -4.25 1.87
CA LYS A 213 12.74 -5.28 2.27
C LYS A 213 14.17 -4.75 2.24
N ILE A 214 14.48 -3.85 1.30
CA ILE A 214 15.83 -3.35 1.07
C ILE A 214 16.10 -2.15 1.97
N MET A 215 15.34 -1.06 1.83
CA MET A 215 15.46 0.09 2.70
C MET A 215 14.57 -0.08 3.95
N PRO A 216 14.96 0.41 5.14
CA PRO A 216 14.09 0.38 6.32
C PRO A 216 12.96 1.41 6.21
N VAL A 217 11.93 1.10 5.44
CA VAL A 217 10.79 1.99 5.17
C VAL A 217 9.48 1.31 5.51
N GLU A 218 8.62 2.00 6.25
CA GLU A 218 7.23 1.62 6.51
C GLU A 218 6.32 2.77 6.11
N SER A 219 5.37 2.53 5.22
CA SER A 219 4.43 3.55 4.79
C SER A 219 2.98 3.13 5.01
N ILE A 220 2.20 4.07 5.53
CA ILE A 220 0.75 3.96 5.67
C ILE A 220 0.14 5.09 4.86
N VAL A 221 -0.74 4.76 3.94
CA VAL A 221 -1.31 5.68 2.97
C VAL A 221 -2.80 5.43 2.82
N VAL A 222 -3.59 6.50 2.88
CA VAL A 222 -4.98 6.48 2.43
C VAL A 222 -5.01 6.81 0.94
N VAL A 223 -5.55 5.90 0.14
CA VAL A 223 -5.72 6.03 -1.31
C VAL A 223 -7.19 6.25 -1.61
N ASP A 224 -7.53 7.41 -2.17
CA ASP A 224 -8.88 7.75 -2.63
C ASP A 224 -8.92 7.74 -4.16
N LEU A 225 -9.42 6.65 -4.75
CA LEU A 225 -9.57 6.50 -6.20
C LEU A 225 -10.85 7.16 -6.74
N HIS A 226 -11.71 7.70 -5.87
CA HIS A 226 -12.78 8.59 -6.31
C HIS A 226 -12.25 10.00 -6.54
N GLN A 227 -11.41 10.49 -5.62
CA GLN A 227 -10.77 11.81 -5.72
C GLN A 227 -9.43 11.79 -6.50
N MET A 228 -8.97 10.61 -6.92
CA MET A 228 -7.69 10.40 -7.60
C MET A 228 -6.53 11.04 -6.84
N ARG A 229 -6.42 10.73 -5.54
CA ARG A 229 -5.36 11.24 -4.68
C ARG A 229 -4.97 10.26 -3.59
N SER A 230 -3.84 10.51 -2.96
CA SER A 230 -3.45 9.82 -1.72
C SER A 230 -2.91 10.78 -0.67
N THR A 231 -2.93 10.36 0.59
CA THR A 231 -2.31 11.05 1.72
C THR A 231 -1.79 10.01 2.70
N GLY A 232 -0.54 10.16 3.12
CA GLY A 232 0.11 9.16 3.94
C GLY A 232 1.42 9.65 4.51
N ARG A 233 2.21 8.71 5.01
CA ARG A 233 3.50 8.99 5.63
C ARG A 233 4.56 7.97 5.29
N PHE A 234 5.81 8.39 5.37
CA PHE A 234 6.96 7.51 5.49
C PHE A 234 7.49 7.54 6.92
N PHE A 235 7.80 6.36 7.45
CA PHE A 235 8.56 6.18 8.67
C PHE A 235 9.76 5.31 8.35
N CYS A 236 10.95 5.90 8.40
CA CYS A 236 12.14 5.25 7.91
C CYS A 236 13.32 5.34 8.86
N TRP A 237 14.23 4.38 8.72
CA TRP A 237 15.59 4.51 9.24
C TRP A 237 16.55 4.63 8.07
N ASP A 238 17.21 5.77 7.95
CA ASP A 238 18.30 5.97 7.01
C ASP A 238 19.59 5.37 7.61
N PRO A 239 20.13 4.26 7.06
CA PRO A 239 21.31 3.62 7.62
C PRO A 239 22.57 4.48 7.48
N LYS A 240 22.58 5.47 6.58
CA LYS A 240 23.71 6.36 6.31
C LYS A 240 23.17 7.78 6.03
N PRO A 241 22.79 8.52 7.09
CA PRO A 241 23.71 8.78 8.21
C PRO A 241 23.27 8.21 9.58
N ALA A 242 22.54 7.08 9.63
CA ALA A 242 22.03 6.48 10.86
C ALA A 242 21.04 7.41 11.59
N LYS A 243 19.98 7.82 10.90
CA LYS A 243 18.94 8.70 11.45
C LYS A 243 17.53 8.26 11.12
N LEU A 244 16.60 8.70 11.97
CA LEU A 244 15.17 8.62 11.70
C LEU A 244 14.81 9.63 10.60
N VAL A 245 14.06 9.19 9.60
CA VAL A 245 13.45 10.03 8.57
C VAL A 245 11.93 9.82 8.62
N GLN A 246 11.19 10.90 8.85
CA GLN A 246 9.73 10.88 8.90
C GLN A 246 9.21 12.00 8.01
N MET A 247 8.20 11.70 7.21
CA MET A 247 7.51 12.73 6.44
C MET A 247 6.06 12.35 6.20
N LEU A 248 5.21 13.36 6.11
CA LEU A 248 3.89 13.25 5.54
C LEU A 248 3.96 13.63 4.07
N PHE A 249 3.18 12.97 3.25
CA PHE A 249 3.07 13.26 1.83
C PHE A 249 1.63 13.17 1.33
N GLY A 250 1.40 13.81 0.19
CA GLY A 250 0.19 13.65 -0.60
C GLY A 250 0.56 13.49 -2.07
N SER A 251 -0.34 12.93 -2.85
CA SER A 251 -0.12 12.78 -4.29
C SER A 251 -1.42 12.87 -5.08
N TYR A 252 -1.29 13.16 -6.37
CA TYR A 252 -2.34 12.91 -7.35
C TYR A 252 -2.15 11.53 -7.98
N ALA A 253 -3.24 10.78 -8.05
CA ALA A 253 -3.27 9.44 -8.64
C ALA A 253 -3.78 9.48 -10.08
N THR A 254 -3.32 8.57 -10.92
CA THR A 254 -3.86 8.33 -12.26
C THR A 254 -3.82 6.83 -12.53
N ILE A 255 -4.97 6.21 -12.80
CA ILE A 255 -5.01 4.81 -13.20
C ILE A 255 -4.52 4.72 -14.65
N LEU A 256 -3.39 4.05 -14.85
CA LEU A 256 -2.76 3.86 -16.16
C LEU A 256 -3.34 2.65 -16.88
N ALA A 257 -3.56 1.57 -16.13
CA ALA A 257 -4.12 0.32 -16.66
C ALA A 257 -4.81 -0.47 -15.54
N GLN A 258 -5.65 -1.41 -15.97
CA GLN A 258 -6.20 -2.45 -15.11
C GLN A 258 -6.10 -3.79 -15.85
N THR A 259 -5.60 -4.79 -15.15
CA THR A 259 -5.39 -6.15 -15.66
C THR A 259 -6.12 -7.15 -14.79
N ASP A 260 -6.60 -8.24 -15.38
CA ASP A 260 -7.10 -9.40 -14.65
C ASP A 260 -6.36 -10.66 -15.12
N ALA A 261 -5.24 -10.94 -14.46
CA ALA A 261 -4.41 -12.09 -14.78
C ALA A 261 -5.11 -13.41 -14.45
N ALA A 262 -5.98 -13.44 -13.43
CA ALA A 262 -6.69 -14.64 -13.01
C ALA A 262 -7.80 -15.00 -14.01
N GLU A 263 -8.57 -14.01 -14.46
CA GLU A 263 -9.55 -14.17 -15.53
C GLU A 263 -8.86 -14.61 -16.83
N THR A 264 -7.77 -13.95 -17.21
CA THR A 264 -7.00 -14.30 -18.41
C THR A 264 -6.52 -15.76 -18.38
N LEU A 265 -6.08 -16.25 -17.22
CA LEU A 265 -5.70 -17.64 -17.02
C LEU A 265 -6.90 -18.59 -17.15
N ALA A 266 -8.04 -18.25 -16.52
CA ALA A 266 -9.26 -19.04 -16.56
C ALA A 266 -9.81 -19.22 -17.98
N LEU A 267 -9.73 -18.18 -18.81
CA LEU A 267 -10.18 -18.21 -20.22
C LEU A 267 -9.38 -19.19 -21.09
N ARG A 268 -8.13 -19.52 -20.75
CA ARG A 268 -7.35 -20.54 -21.49
C ARG A 268 -7.67 -21.98 -21.08
N GLY A 269 -8.21 -22.19 -19.87
CA GLY A 269 -8.62 -23.51 -19.39
C GLY A 269 -9.86 -24.07 -20.09
N SER A 270 -10.71 -23.21 -20.65
CA SER A 270 -11.92 -23.59 -21.41
C SER A 270 -11.67 -23.95 -22.88
N HIS A 271 -10.46 -23.74 -23.40
CA HIS A 271 -10.10 -24.01 -24.80
C HIS A 271 -9.16 -25.21 -24.99
N ILE A 272 -9.00 -26.09 -23.99
CA ILE A 272 -8.39 -27.41 -24.22
C ILE A 272 -9.40 -28.28 -24.98
N CYS A 273 -9.51 -27.99 -26.27
CA CYS A 273 -10.18 -28.83 -27.25
C CYS A 273 -9.44 -30.17 -27.26
N SER A 274 -10.14 -31.23 -26.90
CA SER A 274 -9.64 -32.59 -26.86
C SER A 274 -9.07 -33.00 -28.21
N TRP A 275 -7.75 -32.91 -28.38
CA TRP A 275 -7.05 -33.65 -29.42
C TRP A 275 -6.90 -35.10 -28.97
N TYR A 276 -8.01 -35.83 -28.93
CA TYR A 276 -7.93 -37.29 -29.06
C TYR A 276 -7.81 -37.58 -30.56
N PRO A 277 -6.73 -38.21 -31.03
CA PRO A 277 -6.72 -38.73 -32.39
C PRO A 277 -7.84 -39.76 -32.48
N ARG A 278 -8.79 -39.55 -33.41
CA ARG A 278 -9.74 -40.61 -33.78
C ARG A 278 -8.91 -41.84 -34.13
N LYS A 279 -9.16 -42.96 -33.45
CA LYS A 279 -8.65 -44.27 -33.88
C LYS A 279 -8.93 -44.41 -35.38
N GLY A 280 -7.86 -44.54 -36.15
CA GLY A 280 -7.93 -44.79 -37.58
C GLY A 280 -8.83 -46.00 -37.84
N ILE A 281 -9.72 -45.84 -38.79
CA ILE A 281 -10.41 -46.95 -39.43
C ILE A 281 -9.31 -47.81 -40.07
N LEU A 282 -9.19 -49.05 -39.61
CA LEU A 282 -8.31 -50.05 -40.21
C LEU A 282 -8.85 -50.36 -41.61
N ASP A 283 -8.06 -50.07 -42.64
CA ASP A 283 -8.29 -50.61 -43.97
C ASP A 283 -7.57 -51.95 -44.13
N SER A 284 -8.20 -52.84 -44.89
CA SER A 284 -7.98 -54.30 -44.91
C SER A 284 -6.70 -54.79 -45.63
N GLN A 285 -5.63 -54.01 -45.64
CA GLN A 285 -4.32 -54.45 -46.18
C GLN A 285 -3.19 -53.87 -45.32
N GLY A 286 -2.57 -54.72 -44.51
CA GLY A 286 -1.53 -54.33 -43.56
C GLY A 286 -0.24 -53.88 -44.24
N SER A 287 0.07 -52.59 -44.13
CA SER A 287 1.44 -52.06 -44.22
C SER A 287 1.54 -50.71 -43.51
N GLU A 288 2.49 -50.56 -42.59
CA GLU A 288 2.81 -49.31 -41.90
C GLU A 288 3.36 -48.25 -42.88
N MET A 289 2.76 -47.06 -42.93
CA MET A 289 3.34 -45.92 -43.64
C MET A 289 4.26 -45.10 -42.72
N SER A 290 5.50 -44.99 -43.19
CA SER A 290 6.56 -44.10 -42.72
C SER A 290 6.10 -42.66 -42.49
N MET A 291 6.48 -42.11 -41.35
CA MET A 291 6.15 -40.79 -40.85
C MET A 291 7.06 -39.73 -41.49
N GLN A 292 6.76 -39.25 -42.70
CA GLN A 292 7.33 -38.00 -43.22
C GLN A 292 6.30 -37.24 -44.07
N HIS A 293 6.14 -35.95 -43.78
CA HIS A 293 5.26 -34.94 -44.39
C HIS A 293 3.93 -34.70 -43.67
N LEU A 294 3.99 -33.95 -42.56
CA LEU A 294 2.87 -33.13 -42.10
C LEU A 294 3.22 -31.65 -42.30
N VAL A 295 2.94 -31.15 -43.51
CA VAL A 295 2.70 -29.72 -43.73
C VAL A 295 1.25 -29.48 -43.29
N MET A 296 1.02 -28.73 -42.21
CA MET A 296 -0.32 -28.27 -41.87
C MET A 296 -0.38 -26.75 -41.91
N SER A 297 -1.20 -26.29 -42.85
CA SER A 297 -1.55 -24.91 -43.11
C SER A 297 -2.31 -24.32 -41.92
N SER A 298 -1.97 -23.11 -41.53
CA SER A 298 -2.80 -22.27 -40.66
C SER A 298 -4.02 -21.77 -41.44
N ARG A 299 -5.23 -22.07 -40.95
CA ARG A 299 -6.44 -21.34 -41.32
C ARG A 299 -7.23 -20.96 -40.07
N ASN A 300 -7.21 -19.64 -39.82
CA ASN A 300 -8.28 -18.77 -39.32
C ASN A 300 -9.29 -19.35 -38.33
N CYS A 301 -9.27 -18.79 -37.11
CA CYS A 301 -10.48 -18.51 -36.35
C CYS A 301 -10.45 -17.03 -35.95
N MET A 302 -11.29 -16.20 -36.59
CA MET A 302 -11.80 -14.96 -36.00
C MET A 302 -13.07 -15.28 -35.22
N PRO A 303 -13.38 -14.57 -34.12
CA PRO A 303 -14.68 -14.68 -33.46
C PRO A 303 -15.66 -13.60 -33.97
N ASP A 304 -16.94 -13.98 -34.05
CA ASP A 304 -18.10 -13.07 -34.03
C ASP A 304 -18.29 -12.49 -32.61
#